data_AF-A0A8J8CMP6-F1
#
_entry.id   AF-A0A8J8CMP6-F1
#
_cell.length_a   1.000
_cell.length_b   1.000
_cell.length_c   1.000
_cell.angle_alpha   90.00
_cell.angle_beta   90.00
_cell.angle_gamma   90.00
#
_symmetry.space_group_name_H-M   'P 1'
#
loop_
_entity.id
_entity.type
_entity.pdbx_description
1 polymer ?
#
loop_
_entity_poly.entity_id
_entity_poly.type
_entity_poly.pdbx_seq_one_letter_code
_entity_poly.pdbx_strand_id
1 'polypeptide(L)' 'MRQPLSSREVVFIGVLALTAIVWILRGIGLLTFLPGFVLGLLVSLSIALLVINGLIETR' A
#
# COMPACT_ATOMS: atom_id res chain seq x y z
N MET A 1 -21.17 -5.48 20.04
CA MET A 1 -21.65 -5.43 18.65
C MET A 1 -20.42 -5.42 17.74
N ARG A 2 -20.19 -6.48 16.93
CA ARG A 2 -19.14 -6.44 15.90
C ARG A 2 -19.72 -5.72 14.69
N GLN A 3 -19.32 -4.48 14.44
CA GLN A 3 -19.70 -3.81 13.20
C GLN A 3 -18.99 -4.54 12.04
N PRO A 4 -19.68 -4.84 10.93
CA PRO A 4 -19.04 -5.41 9.76
C PRO A 4 -17.98 -4.43 9.28
N LEU A 5 -16.76 -4.92 9.07
CA LEU A 5 -15.65 -4.14 8.54
C LEU A 5 -16.11 -3.45 7.26
N SER A 6 -16.02 -2.12 7.22
CA SER A 6 -16.33 -1.34 6.04
C SER A 6 -15.40 -1.79 4.90
N SER A 7 -15.92 -1.84 3.67
CA SER A 7 -15.12 -2.23 2.50
C SER A 7 -13.83 -1.41 2.39
N ARG A 8 -13.85 -0.16 2.87
CA ARG A 8 -12.67 0.72 2.94
C ARG A 8 -11.60 0.22 3.90
N GLU A 9 -12.00 -0.28 5.07
CA GLU A 9 -11.10 -0.81 6.09
C GLU A 9 -10.44 -2.10 5.60
N VAL A 10 -11.21 -2.96 4.93
CA VAL A 10 -10.69 -4.20 4.33
C VAL A 10 -9.64 -3.90 3.26
N VAL A 11 -9.91 -2.94 2.38
CA VAL A 11 -8.96 -2.51 1.33
C VAL A 11 -7.71 -1.88 1.96
N PHE A 12 -7.87 -1.00 2.96
CA PHE A 12 -6.74 -0.36 3.63
C PHE A 12 -5.82 -1.40 4.30
N ILE A 13 -6.39 -2.33 5.07
CA ILE A 13 -5.63 -3.40 5.73
C ILE A 13 -4.95 -4.30 4.69
N GLY A 14 -5.62 -4.62 3.58
CA GLY A 14 -5.04 -5.41 2.49
C GLY A 14 -3.83 -4.74 1.86
N VAL A 15 -3.91 -3.45 1.54
CA VAL A 15 -2.80 -2.66 0.98
C VAL A 15 -1.64 -2.55 1.98
N LEU A 16 -1.95 -2.37 3.27
CA LEU A 16 -0.95 -2.25 4.33
C LEU A 16 -0.19 -3.57 4.55
N ALA A 17 -0.92 -4.70 4.54
CA ALA A 17 -0.33 -6.04 4.61
C ALA A 17 0.56 -6.34 3.39
N LEU A 18 0.10 -6.00 2.17
CA LEU A 18 0.89 -6.16 0.95
C LEU A 18 2.18 -5.34 1.01
N THR A 19 2.08 -4.10 1.47
CA THR A 19 3.23 -3.19 1.62
C THR A 19 4.24 -3.76 2.62
N ALA A 20 3.78 -4.25 3.76
CA ALA A 20 4.64 -4.87 4.77
C ALA A 20 5.36 -6.12 4.21
N ILE A 21 4.65 -6.98 3.48
CA ILE A 21 5.22 -8.17 2.83
C ILE A 21 6.34 -7.77 1.87
N VAL A 22 6.10 -6.81 0.98
CA VAL A 22 7.12 -6.32 0.02
C VAL A 22 8.37 -5.82 0.76
N TRP A 23 8.19 -5.08 1.85
CA TRP A 23 9.31 -4.55 2.63
C TRP A 23 10.09 -5.64 3.36
N ILE A 24 9.42 -6.66 3.89
CA ILE A 24 10.07 -7.81 4.51
C ILE A 24 10.89 -8.59 3.46
N LEU A 25 10.28 -8.91 2.31
CA LEU A 25 10.97 -9.55 1.18
C LEU A 25 12.17 -8.73 0.68
N ARG A 26 12.08 -7.40 0.73
CA ARG A 26 13.23 -6.52 0.44
C ARG A 26 14.30 -6.59 1.53
N GLY A 27 13.90 -6.54 2.81
CA GLY A 27 14.81 -6.56 3.96
C GLY A 27 15.65 -7.84 4.06
N ILE A 28 15.11 -8.97 3.59
CA ILE A 28 15.80 -10.28 3.58
C ILE A 28 16.56 -10.58 2.27
N GLY A 29 16.73 -9.59 1.39
CA GLY A 29 17.56 -9.77 0.21
C GLY A 29 16.84 -10.26 -1.05
N LEU A 30 15.65 -10.86 -0.94
CA LEU A 30 14.94 -11.50 -2.07
C LEU A 30 14.59 -10.52 -3.21
N LEU A 31 14.26 -9.27 -2.88
CA LEU A 31 13.93 -8.22 -3.87
C LEU A 31 15.06 -7.22 -4.11
N THR A 32 16.27 -7.46 -3.57
CA THR A 32 17.36 -6.46 -3.61
C THR A 32 17.98 -6.26 -4.99
N PHE A 33 17.80 -7.22 -5.91
CA PHE A 33 18.28 -7.14 -7.30
C PHE A 33 17.40 -6.26 -8.21
N LEU A 34 16.24 -5.80 -7.73
CA LEU A 34 15.39 -4.83 -8.43
C LEU A 34 15.41 -3.47 -7.70
N PRO A 35 16.53 -2.72 -7.73
CA PRO A 35 16.67 -1.45 -7.02
C PRO A 35 15.61 -0.42 -7.46
N GLY A 36 15.21 -0.42 -8.73
CA GLY A 36 14.18 0.48 -9.26
C GLY A 36 12.73 0.06 -9.01
N PHE A 37 12.46 -1.25 -8.86
CA PHE A 37 11.08 -1.76 -8.74
C PHE A 37 10.47 -1.43 -7.39
N VAL A 38 11.23 -1.61 -6.29
CA VAL A 38 10.73 -1.34 -4.94
C VAL A 38 10.48 0.16 -4.73
N LEU A 39 11.38 1.01 -5.23
CA LEU A 39 11.17 2.47 -5.22
C LEU A 39 9.99 2.86 -6.13
N GLY A 40 9.87 2.27 -7.32
CA GLY A 40 8.74 2.50 -8.22
C GLY A 40 7.40 2.08 -7.64
N LEU A 41 7.34 0.96 -6.92
CA LEU A 41 6.14 0.48 -6.22
C LEU A 41 5.76 1.42 -5.07
N LEU A 42 6.74 1.86 -4.27
CA LEU A 42 6.50 2.81 -3.18
C LEU A 42 6.01 4.16 -3.69
N VAL A 43 6.59 4.65 -4.79
CA VAL A 43 6.17 5.90 -5.45
C VAL A 43 4.77 5.75 -6.05
N SER A 44 4.48 4.64 -6.74
CA SER A 44 3.15 4.43 -7.34
C SER A 44 2.05 4.30 -6.28
N LEU A 45 2.33 3.62 -5.16
CA LEU A 45 1.44 3.56 -4.00
C LEU A 45 1.22 4.95 -3.37
N SER A 46 2.26 5.77 -3.24
CA SER A 46 2.15 7.14 -2.75
C SER A 46 1.27 8.01 -3.67
N ILE A 47 1.47 7.93 -4.98
CA ILE A 47 0.66 8.67 -5.97
C ILE A 47 -0.80 8.21 -5.93
N ALA A 48 -1.05 6.90 -5.84
CA ALA A 48 -2.40 6.37 -5.73
C ALA A 48 -3.11 6.88 -4.47
N LEU A 49 -2.43 6.90 -3.31
CA LEU A 49 -2.96 7.45 -2.06
C LEU A 49 -3.24 8.95 -2.15
N LEU A 50 -2.36 9.71 -2.80
CA LEU A 50 -2.55 11.14 -3.01
C LEU A 50 -3.82 11.41 -3.84
N VAL A 51 -3.98 10.70 -4.96
CA VAL A 51 -5.15 10.83 -5.84
C VAL A 51 -6.43 10.44 -5.12
N ILE A 52 -6.43 9.30 -4.42
CA ILE A 52 -7.60 8.80 -3.69
C ILE A 52 -7.99 9.79 -2.58
N ASN A 53 -7.05 10.23 -1.74
CA ASN A 53 -7.37 11.17 -0.66
C ASN A 53 -7.81 12.54 -1.20
N GLY A 54 -7.16 13.07 -2.24
CA GLY A 54 -7.58 14.33 -2.87
C GLY A 54 -8.99 14.28 -3.46
N LEU A 55 -9.37 13.15 -4.08
CA LEU A 55 -10.73 12.93 -4.59
C LEU A 55 -11.77 12.76 -3.48
N ILE A 56 -11.37 12.27 -2.30
CA ILE A 56 -12.25 12.13 -1.14
C ILE A 56 -12.51 13.50 -0.51
N GLU A 57 -11.47 14.32 -0.33
CA GLU A 57 -11.57 15.67 0.25
C GLU A 57 -12.38 16.64 -0.62
N THR A 58 -12.46 16.38 -1.93
CA THR A 58 -13.20 17.22 -2.89
C THR A 58 -14.72 16.95 -2.88
N ARG A 59 -15.21 15.92 -2.17
CA ARG A 59 -16.65 15.67 -1.97
C ARG A 59 -17.11 16.15 -0.61
#